data_AF-A0A2K5PFP8-F1
#
_entry.id   AF-A0A2K5PFP8-F1
#
_cell.length_a   1.000
_cell.length_b   1.000
_cell.length_c   1.000
_cell.angle_alpha   90.00
_cell.angle_beta   90.00
_cell.angle_gamma   90.00
#
_symmetry.space_group_name_H-M   'P 1'
#
loop_
_entity.id
_entity.type
_entity.pdbx_description
1 polymer ?
#
loop_
_entity_poly.entity_id
_entity_poly.type
_entity_poly.pdbx_seq_one_letter_code
_entity_poly.pdbx_strand_id
1 'polypeptide(L)'
;MDLVLSVADYYFFTPYIYPATWPEDDILRQAISLLIIANVGAYILYFFCATLSYYFVFDHALMKHPQFLKNQVRREIKFTVQALPWISIPTVLLFLLEIRGYSKLHDDLGEFPYGLLELVVSIISFLFFTDMFIYWIHRGLHHRLVYKRLHKPHHVWKIPTPFASHAFHPVDGFLQSLPYHVYPFIFPLHKVAYLSLYILVNIWSISIHDGNGYKSEKLFNGEFTKTE
;
A
#
# COMPACT_ATOMS: atom_id res chain seq x y z
N MET A 1 -7.10 1.79 12.71
CA MET A 1 -6.66 3.19 12.51
C MET A 1 -6.91 4.04 13.74
N ASP A 2 -7.94 3.73 14.53
CA ASP A 2 -8.20 4.27 15.87
C ASP A 2 -6.96 4.28 16.78
N LEU A 3 -6.19 3.19 16.85
CA LEU A 3 -4.95 3.13 17.64
C LEU A 3 -3.92 4.18 17.19
N VAL A 4 -3.76 4.36 15.89
CA VAL A 4 -2.79 5.33 15.33
C VAL A 4 -3.30 6.75 15.52
N LEU A 5 -4.61 6.96 15.33
CA LEU A 5 -5.26 8.25 15.51
C LEU A 5 -5.21 8.71 16.97
N SER A 6 -5.51 7.84 17.93
CA SER A 6 -5.49 8.18 19.36
C SER A 6 -4.09 8.54 19.84
N VAL A 7 -3.06 7.81 19.40
CA VAL A 7 -1.65 8.14 19.67
C VAL A 7 -1.30 9.49 19.05
N ALA A 8 -1.69 9.73 17.79
CA ALA A 8 -1.40 10.99 17.12
C ALA A 8 -2.13 12.18 17.77
N ASP A 9 -3.39 12.01 18.18
CA ASP A 9 -4.15 13.03 18.90
C ASP A 9 -3.50 13.35 20.24
N TYR A 10 -3.21 12.32 21.05
CA TYR A 10 -2.61 12.49 22.38
C TYR A 10 -1.24 13.18 22.34
N TYR A 11 -0.33 12.73 21.46
CA TYR A 11 1.05 13.24 21.46
C TYR A 11 1.27 14.46 20.56
N PHE A 12 0.41 14.70 19.57
CA PHE A 12 0.70 15.70 18.54
C PHE A 12 -0.47 16.62 18.21
N PHE A 13 -1.61 16.09 17.77
CA PHE A 13 -2.68 16.95 17.24
C PHE A 13 -3.39 17.75 18.32
N THR A 14 -3.78 17.15 19.45
CA THR A 14 -4.46 17.85 20.55
C THR A 14 -3.57 18.92 21.20
N PRO A 15 -2.28 18.66 21.50
CA PRO A 15 -1.45 19.66 22.17
C PRO A 15 -0.96 20.81 21.26
N TYR A 16 -0.78 20.56 19.95
CA TYR A 16 -0.04 21.49 19.09
C TYR A 16 -0.79 21.99 17.85
N ILE A 17 -1.83 21.29 17.38
CA ILE A 17 -2.47 21.57 16.09
C ILE A 17 -3.89 22.07 16.24
N TYR A 18 -4.73 21.36 17.00
CA TYR A 18 -6.14 21.71 17.16
C TYR A 18 -6.37 22.54 18.43
N PRO A 19 -7.33 23.49 18.40
CA PRO A 19 -7.73 24.21 19.61
C PRO A 19 -8.44 23.26 20.57
N ALA A 20 -8.31 23.53 21.88
CA ALA A 20 -8.99 22.75 22.93
C ALA A 20 -10.52 22.71 22.80
N THR A 21 -11.11 23.61 22.01
CA THR A 21 -12.55 23.68 21.74
C THR A 21 -13.02 22.72 20.64
N TRP A 22 -12.13 22.06 19.91
CA TRP A 22 -12.49 21.14 18.82
C TRP A 22 -12.33 19.67 19.28
N PRO A 23 -13.42 18.94 19.58
CA PRO A 23 -13.35 17.61 20.17
C PRO A 23 -12.68 16.55 19.28
N GLU A 24 -12.01 15.56 19.88
CA GLU A 24 -11.33 14.44 19.20
C GLU A 24 -12.28 13.51 18.43
N ASP A 25 -13.54 13.44 18.85
CA ASP A 25 -14.58 12.60 18.25
C ASP A 25 -15.35 13.29 17.10
N ASP A 26 -15.03 14.56 16.82
CA ASP A 26 -15.60 15.31 15.70
C ASP A 26 -15.17 14.72 14.35
N ILE A 27 -16.14 14.47 13.47
CA ILE A 27 -15.90 13.75 12.21
C ILE A 27 -14.98 14.52 11.26
N LEU A 28 -15.05 15.84 11.24
CA LEU A 28 -14.20 16.65 10.36
C LEU A 28 -12.76 16.65 10.87
N ARG A 29 -12.58 16.78 12.18
CA ARG A 29 -11.26 16.64 12.81
C ARG A 29 -10.66 15.27 12.52
N GLN A 30 -11.41 14.19 12.73
CA GLN A 30 -10.96 12.83 12.45
C GLN A 30 -10.58 12.65 10.98
N ALA A 31 -11.40 13.17 10.05
CA ALA A 31 -11.13 13.10 8.63
C ALA A 31 -9.81 13.80 8.24
N ILE A 32 -9.58 15.01 8.76
CA ILE A 32 -8.37 15.79 8.52
C ILE A 32 -7.16 15.08 9.12
N SER A 33 -7.24 14.65 10.39
CA SER A 33 -6.17 13.92 11.06
C SER A 33 -5.80 12.64 10.32
N LEU A 34 -6.80 11.83 9.92
CA LEU A 34 -6.58 10.59 9.18
C LEU A 34 -5.95 10.86 7.81
N LEU A 35 -6.33 11.93 7.12
CA LEU A 35 -5.71 12.31 5.85
C LEU A 35 -4.23 12.67 6.03
N ILE A 36 -3.89 13.40 7.09
CA ILE A 36 -2.50 13.74 7.43
C ILE A 36 -1.73 12.47 7.79
N ILE A 37 -2.24 11.65 8.72
CA ILE A 37 -1.62 10.40 9.17
C ILE A 37 -1.39 9.47 7.97
N ALA A 38 -2.40 9.26 7.13
CA ALA A 38 -2.32 8.34 6.00
C ALA A 38 -1.24 8.78 5.00
N ASN A 39 -1.18 10.07 4.66
CA ASN A 39 -0.17 10.57 3.72
C ASN A 39 1.23 10.54 4.32
N VAL A 40 1.41 11.04 5.54
CA VAL A 40 2.72 11.04 6.21
C VAL A 40 3.22 9.62 6.41
N GLY A 41 2.36 8.72 6.89
CA GLY A 41 2.68 7.30 7.05
C GLY A 41 3.03 6.62 5.73
N ALA A 42 2.24 6.85 4.67
CA ALA A 42 2.53 6.31 3.34
C ALA A 42 3.88 6.82 2.81
N TYR A 43 4.20 8.12 2.96
CA TYR A 43 5.49 8.65 2.53
C TYR A 43 6.66 8.09 3.33
N ILE A 44 6.53 8.00 4.66
CA ILE A 44 7.58 7.44 5.51
C ILE A 44 7.85 6.00 5.09
N LEU A 45 6.81 5.17 4.99
CA LEU A 45 6.94 3.77 4.63
C LEU A 45 7.50 3.60 3.22
N TYR A 46 6.98 4.35 2.25
CA TYR A 46 7.46 4.34 0.87
C TYR A 46 8.93 4.74 0.78
N PHE A 47 9.31 5.92 1.27
CA PHE A 47 10.69 6.39 1.14
C PHE A 47 11.66 5.54 1.93
N PHE A 48 11.31 5.10 3.14
CA PHE A 48 12.17 4.26 3.95
C PHE A 48 12.39 2.89 3.28
N CYS A 49 11.32 2.15 2.99
CA CYS A 49 11.42 0.79 2.46
C CYS A 49 11.93 0.77 1.01
N ALA A 50 11.49 1.69 0.15
CA ALA A 50 11.98 1.75 -1.24
C ALA A 50 13.46 2.16 -1.28
N THR A 51 13.92 3.05 -0.39
CA THR A 51 15.35 3.41 -0.31
C THR A 51 16.19 2.23 0.17
N LEU A 52 15.76 1.53 1.23
CA LEU A 52 16.45 0.32 1.70
C LEU A 52 16.51 -0.74 0.59
N SER A 53 15.40 -1.02 -0.07
CA SER A 53 15.38 -1.96 -1.19
C SER A 53 16.31 -1.49 -2.33
N TYR A 54 16.25 -0.21 -2.70
CA TYR A 54 17.07 0.33 -3.78
C TYR A 54 18.56 0.14 -3.52
N TYR A 55 19.04 0.38 -2.30
CA TYR A 55 20.48 0.26 -1.99
C TYR A 55 20.92 -1.18 -1.68
N PHE A 56 20.08 -1.99 -1.05
CA PHE A 56 20.50 -3.30 -0.52
C PHE A 56 20.01 -4.51 -1.33
N VAL A 57 18.94 -4.37 -2.11
CA VAL A 57 18.28 -5.50 -2.80
C VAL A 57 18.28 -5.32 -4.33
N PHE A 58 18.03 -4.09 -4.80
CA PHE A 58 17.89 -3.79 -6.21
C PHE A 58 19.21 -3.96 -6.97
N ASP A 59 19.15 -4.65 -8.12
CA ASP A 59 20.29 -4.81 -9.00
C ASP A 59 20.45 -3.62 -9.94
N HIS A 60 21.40 -2.76 -9.60
CA HIS A 60 21.72 -1.56 -10.35
C HIS A 60 22.22 -1.84 -11.78
N ALA A 61 22.63 -3.07 -12.12
CA ALA A 61 22.96 -3.43 -13.50
C ALA A 61 21.74 -3.33 -14.44
N LEU A 62 20.53 -3.48 -13.91
CA LEU A 62 19.27 -3.31 -14.65
C LEU A 62 19.10 -1.89 -15.21
N MET A 63 19.73 -0.89 -14.61
CA MET A 63 19.67 0.50 -15.09
C MET A 63 20.38 0.71 -16.44
N LYS A 64 21.20 -0.25 -16.86
CA LYS A 64 21.86 -0.24 -18.19
C LYS A 64 20.98 -0.86 -19.27
N HIS A 65 19.84 -1.44 -18.92
CA HIS A 65 18.95 -2.10 -19.87
C HIS A 65 18.39 -1.08 -20.89
N PRO A 66 18.26 -1.43 -22.20
CA PRO A 66 17.79 -0.49 -23.22
C PRO A 66 16.38 0.09 -22.97
N GLN A 67 15.56 -0.62 -22.19
CA GLN A 67 14.21 -0.19 -21.82
C GLN A 67 14.16 0.62 -20.50
N PHE A 68 15.30 0.82 -19.84
CA PHE A 68 15.39 1.69 -18.68
C PHE A 68 15.33 3.15 -19.14
N LEU A 69 14.36 3.90 -18.62
CA LEU A 69 14.06 5.24 -19.11
C LEU A 69 15.04 6.28 -18.56
N LYS A 70 15.27 7.35 -19.33
CA LYS A 70 16.05 8.50 -18.85
C LYS A 70 15.39 9.11 -17.60
N ASN A 71 16.18 9.32 -16.55
CA ASN A 71 15.75 9.85 -15.25
C ASN A 71 14.61 9.03 -14.60
N GLN A 72 14.56 7.71 -14.83
CA GLN A 72 13.42 6.88 -14.41
C GLN A 72 13.12 6.99 -12.91
N VAL A 73 14.12 6.82 -12.04
CA VAL A 73 13.96 6.91 -10.58
C VAL A 73 13.28 8.20 -10.16
N ARG A 74 13.74 9.36 -10.67
CA ARG A 74 13.12 10.66 -10.39
C ARG A 74 11.66 10.73 -10.87
N ARG A 75 11.38 10.13 -12.03
CA ARG A 75 10.02 10.11 -12.59
C ARG A 75 9.08 9.20 -11.80
N GLU A 76 9.55 8.04 -11.38
CA GLU A 76 8.83 7.10 -10.51
C GLU A 76 8.49 7.78 -9.18
N ILE A 77 9.48 8.37 -8.49
CA ILE A 77 9.27 9.11 -7.24
C ILE A 77 8.26 10.25 -7.44
N LYS A 78 8.45 11.07 -8.48
CA LYS A 78 7.52 12.18 -8.75
C LYS A 78 6.09 11.69 -8.95
N PHE A 79 5.92 10.58 -9.68
CA PHE A 79 4.60 10.04 -9.98
C PHE A 79 3.93 9.48 -8.73
N THR A 80 4.68 8.75 -7.89
CA THR A 80 4.22 8.29 -6.57
C THR A 80 3.80 9.45 -5.67
N VAL A 81 4.65 10.47 -5.52
CA VAL A 81 4.38 11.63 -4.66
C VAL A 81 3.14 12.40 -5.12
N GLN A 82 2.91 12.47 -6.43
CA GLN A 82 1.70 13.09 -6.96
C GLN A 82 0.46 12.21 -6.76
N ALA A 83 0.59 10.89 -6.77
CA ALA A 83 -0.54 9.97 -6.69
C ALA A 83 -1.06 9.72 -5.27
N LEU A 84 -0.17 9.58 -4.28
CA LEU A 84 -0.52 9.18 -2.92
C LEU A 84 -1.61 10.05 -2.25
N PRO A 85 -1.61 11.39 -2.36
CA PRO A 85 -2.67 12.21 -1.79
C PRO A 85 -4.05 11.90 -2.37
N TRP A 86 -4.13 11.67 -3.68
CA TRP A 86 -5.39 11.33 -4.34
C TRP A 86 -5.88 9.93 -4.01
N ILE A 87 -4.97 8.97 -3.80
CA ILE A 87 -5.30 7.63 -3.32
C ILE A 87 -5.84 7.72 -1.88
N SER A 88 -5.24 8.56 -1.04
CA SER A 88 -5.58 8.66 0.38
C SER A 88 -6.99 9.18 0.63
N ILE A 89 -7.55 10.04 -0.24
CA ILE A 89 -8.88 10.62 -0.06
C ILE A 89 -9.98 9.55 0.08
N PRO A 90 -10.18 8.64 -0.89
CA PRO A 90 -11.17 7.58 -0.73
C PRO A 90 -10.78 6.55 0.34
N THR A 91 -9.48 6.33 0.59
CA THR A 91 -9.03 5.44 1.67
C THR A 91 -9.41 5.98 3.06
N VAL A 92 -9.33 7.30 3.27
CA VAL A 92 -9.73 7.93 4.55
C VAL A 92 -11.22 7.74 4.82
N LEU A 93 -12.07 7.66 3.79
CA LEU A 93 -13.49 7.34 3.98
C LEU A 93 -13.65 5.94 4.62
N LEU A 94 -12.85 4.96 4.20
CA LEU A 94 -12.84 3.63 4.81
C LEU A 94 -12.29 3.67 6.23
N PHE A 95 -11.23 4.43 6.48
CA PHE A 95 -10.70 4.60 7.84
C PHE A 95 -11.70 5.28 8.78
N LEU A 96 -12.46 6.26 8.29
CA LEU A 96 -13.53 6.89 9.06
C LEU A 96 -14.60 5.85 9.43
N LEU A 97 -15.08 5.08 8.46
CA LEU A 97 -16.04 4.00 8.74
C LEU A 97 -15.47 2.99 9.75
N GLU A 98 -14.20 2.65 9.63
CA GLU A 98 -13.49 1.74 10.53
C GLU A 98 -13.52 2.25 11.97
N ILE A 99 -13.06 3.49 12.22
CA ILE A 99 -13.00 4.07 13.58
C ILE A 99 -14.38 4.42 14.16
N ARG A 100 -15.40 4.55 13.31
CA ARG A 100 -16.79 4.76 13.73
C ARG A 100 -17.52 3.45 14.06
N GLY A 101 -16.80 2.33 14.09
CA GLY A 101 -17.32 1.04 14.55
C GLY A 101 -18.06 0.23 13.49
N TYR A 102 -17.94 0.57 12.21
CA TYR A 102 -18.53 -0.23 11.12
C TYR A 102 -17.66 -1.42 10.70
N SER A 103 -16.40 -1.47 11.16
CA SER A 103 -15.52 -2.62 10.94
C SER A 103 -15.69 -3.69 12.02
N LYS A 104 -15.21 -4.90 11.73
CA LYS A 104 -15.13 -6.03 12.65
C LYS A 104 -13.73 -6.16 13.27
N LEU A 105 -12.99 -5.05 13.35
CA LEU A 105 -11.70 -5.03 14.02
C LEU A 105 -11.88 -5.02 15.54
N HIS A 106 -11.12 -5.85 16.25
CA HIS A 106 -11.23 -6.01 17.71
C HIS A 106 -9.86 -5.89 18.40
N ASP A 107 -9.89 -5.57 19.69
CA ASP A 107 -8.72 -5.25 20.52
C ASP A 107 -8.15 -6.44 21.30
N ASP A 108 -9.01 -7.40 21.68
CA ASP A 108 -8.61 -8.48 22.59
C ASP A 108 -8.32 -9.79 21.83
N LEU A 109 -7.27 -10.49 22.27
CA LEU A 109 -6.98 -11.87 21.88
C LEU A 109 -7.81 -12.88 22.71
N GLY A 110 -8.31 -12.46 23.88
CA GLY A 110 -9.15 -13.22 24.79
C GLY A 110 -10.60 -13.39 24.32
N GLU A 111 -11.02 -12.68 23.27
CA GLU A 111 -12.34 -12.83 22.64
C GLU A 111 -12.44 -14.03 21.70
N PHE A 112 -11.32 -14.71 21.41
CA PHE A 112 -11.34 -15.89 20.55
C PHE A 112 -11.67 -17.16 21.33
N PRO A 113 -12.78 -17.85 21.04
CA PRO A 113 -13.07 -19.16 21.64
C PRO A 113 -11.97 -20.21 21.33
N TYR A 114 -11.16 -19.98 20.30
CA TYR A 114 -10.04 -20.84 19.88
C TYR A 114 -8.65 -20.18 19.98
N GLY A 115 -8.55 -18.98 20.57
CA GLY A 115 -7.28 -18.29 20.83
C GLY A 115 -6.38 -18.07 19.60
N LEU A 116 -5.10 -18.43 19.73
CA LEU A 116 -4.05 -18.23 18.70
C LEU A 116 -4.36 -18.87 17.34
N LEU A 117 -5.09 -19.99 17.32
CA LEU A 117 -5.46 -20.68 16.08
C LEU A 117 -6.34 -19.79 15.19
N GLU A 118 -7.31 -19.10 15.79
CA GLU A 118 -8.22 -18.22 15.07
C GLU A 118 -7.50 -16.99 14.51
N LEU A 119 -6.52 -16.46 15.24
CA LEU A 119 -5.63 -15.40 14.75
C LEU A 119 -4.84 -15.87 13.51
N VAL A 120 -4.23 -17.06 13.57
CA VAL A 120 -3.46 -17.62 12.45
C VAL A 120 -4.36 -17.84 11.23
N VAL A 121 -5.54 -18.42 11.42
CA VAL A 121 -6.54 -18.61 10.36
C VAL A 121 -6.97 -17.27 9.76
N SER A 122 -7.19 -16.26 10.60
CA SER A 122 -7.56 -14.91 10.15
C SER A 122 -6.45 -14.24 9.34
N ILE A 123 -5.18 -14.43 9.70
CA ILE A 123 -4.03 -13.94 8.93
C ILE A 123 -3.95 -14.64 7.57
N ILE A 124 -4.07 -15.97 7.54
CA ILE A 124 -4.04 -16.74 6.28
C ILE A 124 -5.22 -16.33 5.38
N SER A 125 -6.42 -16.20 5.95
CA SER A 125 -7.62 -15.74 5.25
C SER A 125 -7.43 -14.34 4.69
N PHE A 126 -6.84 -13.41 5.46
CA PHE A 126 -6.52 -12.06 4.99
C PHE A 126 -5.58 -12.08 3.79
N LEU A 127 -4.48 -12.84 3.86
CA LEU A 127 -3.52 -12.95 2.77
C LEU A 127 -4.15 -13.56 1.51
N PHE A 128 -4.92 -14.64 1.67
CA PHE A 128 -5.60 -15.28 0.55
C PHE A 128 -6.65 -14.37 -0.09
N PHE A 129 -7.48 -13.71 0.72
CA PHE A 129 -8.49 -12.78 0.24
C PHE A 129 -7.84 -11.62 -0.52
N THR A 130 -6.83 -11.00 0.07
CA THR A 130 -6.19 -9.82 -0.53
C THR A 130 -5.48 -10.18 -1.82
N ASP A 131 -4.70 -11.26 -1.85
CA ASP A 131 -4.02 -11.72 -3.07
C ASP A 131 -5.01 -12.05 -4.20
N MET A 132 -6.08 -12.80 -3.91
CA MET A 132 -7.08 -13.18 -4.89
C MET A 132 -7.82 -11.95 -5.47
N PHE A 133 -8.27 -11.02 -4.61
CA PHE A 133 -9.01 -9.85 -5.08
C PHE A 133 -8.11 -8.86 -5.82
N ILE A 134 -6.86 -8.68 -5.37
CA ILE A 134 -5.87 -7.86 -6.09
C ILE A 134 -5.62 -8.45 -7.47
N TYR A 135 -5.47 -9.77 -7.59
CA TYR A 135 -5.34 -10.44 -8.90
C TYR A 135 -6.50 -10.09 -9.83
N TRP A 136 -7.75 -10.21 -9.37
CA TRP A 136 -8.91 -9.91 -10.22
C TRP A 136 -9.03 -8.42 -10.57
N ILE A 137 -8.74 -7.53 -9.61
CA ILE A 137 -8.72 -6.09 -9.85
C ILE A 137 -7.65 -5.73 -10.87
N HIS A 138 -6.43 -6.25 -10.70
CA HIS A 138 -5.32 -6.06 -11.63
C HIS A 138 -5.66 -6.62 -13.02
N ARG A 139 -6.22 -7.82 -13.11
CA ARG A 139 -6.70 -8.39 -14.38
C ARG A 139 -7.78 -7.52 -15.03
N GLY A 140 -8.70 -6.97 -14.24
CA GLY A 140 -9.71 -6.01 -14.70
C GLY A 140 -9.11 -4.70 -15.20
N LEU A 141 -8.06 -4.20 -14.55
CA LEU A 141 -7.32 -3.00 -14.96
C LEU A 141 -6.57 -3.19 -16.29
N HIS A 142 -6.23 -4.43 -16.66
CA HIS A 142 -5.73 -4.78 -18.00
C HIS A 142 -6.81 -4.85 -19.08
N HIS A 143 -8.10 -4.73 -18.72
CA HIS A 143 -9.15 -4.74 -19.71
C HIS A 143 -9.07 -3.50 -20.62
N ARG A 144 -9.30 -3.71 -21.93
CA ARG A 144 -9.12 -2.70 -23.00
C ARG A 144 -9.80 -1.35 -22.75
N LEU A 145 -10.91 -1.34 -22.01
CA LEU A 145 -11.69 -0.13 -21.73
C LEU A 145 -11.00 0.81 -20.73
N VAL A 146 -10.21 0.27 -19.80
CA VAL A 146 -9.62 1.03 -18.68
C VAL A 146 -8.09 1.07 -18.73
N TYR A 147 -7.44 0.05 -19.29
CA TYR A 147 -5.98 -0.10 -19.33
C TYR A 147 -5.27 1.18 -19.76
N LYS A 148 -5.61 1.73 -20.92
CA LYS A 148 -4.90 2.89 -21.50
C LYS A 148 -4.92 4.11 -20.58
N ARG A 149 -5.97 4.29 -19.77
CA ARG A 149 -6.18 5.46 -18.92
C ARG A 149 -5.66 5.26 -17.50
N LEU A 150 -5.93 4.10 -16.92
CA LEU A 150 -5.67 3.85 -15.50
C LEU A 150 -4.36 3.11 -15.28
N HIS A 151 -4.15 2.01 -16.01
CA HIS A 151 -3.10 1.05 -15.68
C HIS A 151 -1.83 1.18 -16.53
N LYS A 152 -1.96 1.62 -17.78
CA LYS A 152 -0.84 1.89 -18.68
C LYS A 152 0.22 2.83 -18.07
N PRO A 153 -0.13 3.92 -17.35
CA PRO A 153 0.87 4.78 -16.72
C PRO A 153 1.82 4.03 -15.78
N HIS A 154 1.33 3.03 -15.05
CA HIS A 154 2.15 2.17 -14.19
C HIS A 154 3.03 1.23 -15.03
N HIS A 155 2.48 0.65 -16.11
CA HIS A 155 3.22 -0.25 -17.03
C HIS A 155 4.24 0.45 -17.95
N VAL A 156 4.42 1.78 -17.84
CA VAL A 156 5.51 2.47 -18.55
C VAL A 156 6.89 2.07 -18.00
N TRP A 157 6.96 1.69 -16.72
CA TRP A 157 8.19 1.28 -16.03
C TRP A 157 8.49 -0.20 -16.31
N LYS A 158 8.97 -0.53 -17.51
CA LYS A 158 9.24 -1.93 -17.90
C LYS A 158 10.33 -2.61 -17.07
N ILE A 159 11.35 -1.84 -16.71
CA ILE A 159 12.41 -2.25 -15.78
C ILE A 159 12.23 -1.40 -14.52
N PRO A 160 11.23 -1.71 -13.68
CA PRO A 160 10.91 -0.87 -12.54
C PRO A 160 12.06 -0.87 -11.53
N THR A 161 12.22 0.24 -10.82
CA THR A 161 12.96 0.25 -9.55
C THR A 161 11.97 0.11 -8.39
N PRO A 162 12.42 -0.13 -7.14
CA PRO A 162 11.52 -0.17 -5.98
C PRO A 162 10.66 1.10 -5.84
N PHE A 163 11.14 2.24 -6.36
CA PHE A 163 10.40 3.50 -6.36
C PHE A 163 9.17 3.51 -7.30
N ALA A 164 9.08 2.58 -8.26
CA ALA A 164 7.92 2.41 -9.14
C ALA A 164 6.71 1.78 -8.44
N SER A 165 6.91 1.18 -7.26
CA SER A 165 5.92 0.39 -6.52
C SER A 165 4.60 1.10 -6.25
N HIS A 166 4.61 2.43 -6.18
CA HIS A 166 3.43 3.27 -5.93
C HIS A 166 3.20 4.31 -7.04
N ALA A 167 3.88 4.15 -8.17
CA ALA A 167 3.81 5.05 -9.32
C ALA A 167 2.60 4.68 -10.19
N PHE A 168 1.39 4.84 -9.64
CA PHE A 168 0.11 4.51 -10.28
C PHE A 168 -0.71 5.74 -10.66
N HIS A 169 -1.70 5.55 -11.53
CA HIS A 169 -2.85 6.45 -11.54
C HIS A 169 -3.59 6.33 -10.19
N PRO A 170 -4.12 7.41 -9.58
CA PRO A 170 -4.75 7.32 -8.26
C PRO A 170 -5.88 6.28 -8.14
N VAL A 171 -6.76 6.22 -9.15
CA VAL A 171 -7.82 5.20 -9.18
C VAL A 171 -7.26 3.77 -9.23
N ASP A 172 -6.16 3.56 -9.95
CA ASP A 172 -5.48 2.26 -10.03
C ASP A 172 -4.91 1.88 -8.65
N GLY A 173 -4.14 2.78 -8.04
CA GLY A 173 -3.58 2.56 -6.70
C GLY A 173 -4.66 2.33 -5.63
N PHE A 174 -5.74 3.11 -5.64
CA PHE A 174 -6.86 2.90 -4.72
C PHE A 174 -7.52 1.54 -4.92
N LEU A 175 -7.86 1.17 -6.16
CA LEU A 175 -8.48 -0.12 -6.45
C LEU A 175 -7.59 -1.29 -6.02
N GLN A 176 -6.28 -1.23 -6.29
CA GLN A 176 -5.36 -2.28 -5.85
C GLN A 176 -5.19 -2.35 -4.33
N SER A 177 -5.29 -1.22 -3.61
CA SER A 177 -5.25 -1.21 -2.14
C SER A 177 -6.57 -1.63 -1.47
N LEU A 178 -7.69 -1.57 -2.20
CA LEU A 178 -9.04 -1.73 -1.67
C LEU A 178 -9.27 -3.04 -0.90
N PRO A 179 -8.78 -4.21 -1.35
CA PRO A 179 -9.02 -5.47 -0.65
C PRO A 179 -8.50 -5.48 0.79
N TYR A 180 -7.37 -4.81 1.07
CA TYR A 180 -6.82 -4.71 2.42
C TYR A 180 -7.80 -3.98 3.35
N HIS A 181 -8.38 -2.88 2.87
CA HIS A 181 -9.29 -2.04 3.65
C HIS A 181 -10.70 -2.61 3.75
N VAL A 182 -11.16 -3.38 2.76
CA VAL A 182 -12.50 -3.99 2.78
C VAL A 182 -12.57 -5.24 3.66
N TYR A 183 -11.49 -6.02 3.73
CA TYR A 183 -11.45 -7.25 4.54
C TYR A 183 -12.02 -7.08 5.97
N PRO A 184 -11.59 -6.10 6.78
CA PRO A 184 -12.09 -5.94 8.15
C PRO A 184 -13.57 -5.57 8.24
N PHE A 185 -14.24 -5.17 7.16
CA PHE A 185 -15.70 -4.94 7.16
C PHE A 185 -16.48 -6.24 6.95
N ILE A 186 -15.84 -7.27 6.41
CA ILE A 186 -16.46 -8.56 6.08
C ILE A 186 -16.11 -9.61 7.14
N PHE A 187 -14.85 -9.68 7.55
CA PHE A 187 -14.31 -10.69 8.46
C PHE A 187 -13.72 -10.07 9.72
N PRO A 188 -13.83 -10.74 10.88
CA PRO A 188 -13.15 -10.30 12.09
C PRO A 188 -11.63 -10.39 11.93
N LEU A 189 -10.92 -9.42 12.51
CA LEU A 189 -9.46 -9.42 12.54
C LEU A 189 -8.95 -8.57 13.71
N HIS A 190 -7.91 -9.06 14.38
CA HIS A 190 -7.29 -8.33 15.48
C HIS A 190 -6.60 -7.04 14.97
N LYS A 191 -6.83 -5.89 15.61
CA LYS A 191 -6.35 -4.57 15.15
C LYS A 191 -4.84 -4.51 14.93
N VAL A 192 -4.06 -5.04 15.86
CA VAL A 192 -2.59 -5.05 15.75
C VAL A 192 -2.12 -5.96 14.61
N ALA A 193 -2.83 -7.06 14.37
CA ALA A 193 -2.50 -7.96 13.26
C ALA A 193 -2.82 -7.28 11.93
N TYR A 194 -3.97 -6.61 11.83
CA TYR A 194 -4.33 -5.80 10.66
C TYR A 194 -3.27 -4.71 10.36
N LEU A 195 -2.86 -3.92 11.35
CA LEU A 195 -1.83 -2.89 11.17
C LEU A 195 -0.47 -3.49 10.77
N SER A 196 -0.07 -4.60 11.39
CA SER A 196 1.17 -5.30 11.05
C SER A 196 1.14 -5.84 9.62
N LEU A 197 0.03 -6.46 9.23
CA LEU A 197 -0.19 -6.95 7.87
C LEU A 197 -0.19 -5.81 6.86
N TYR A 198 -0.82 -4.67 7.17
CA TYR A 198 -0.79 -3.48 6.33
C TYR A 198 0.65 -2.99 6.05
N ILE A 199 1.53 -2.99 7.05
CA ILE A 199 2.95 -2.65 6.86
C ILE A 199 3.64 -3.72 6.00
N LEU A 200 3.43 -5.00 6.30
CA LEU A 200 4.05 -6.11 5.59
C LEU A 200 3.67 -6.14 4.10
N VAL A 201 2.40 -5.92 3.76
CA VAL A 201 1.95 -5.90 2.36
C VAL A 201 2.54 -4.72 1.60
N ASN A 202 2.76 -3.57 2.24
CA ASN A 202 3.44 -2.44 1.61
C ASN A 202 4.93 -2.74 1.35
N ILE A 203 5.61 -3.40 2.28
CA ILE A 203 6.99 -3.89 2.07
C ILE A 203 7.03 -4.88 0.89
N TRP A 204 6.06 -5.81 0.85
CA TRP A 204 5.91 -6.75 -0.25
C TRP A 204 5.64 -6.06 -1.59
N SER A 205 4.74 -5.07 -1.62
CA SER A 205 4.47 -4.27 -2.82
C SER A 205 5.72 -3.57 -3.35
N ILE A 206 6.63 -3.15 -2.47
CA ILE A 206 7.92 -2.59 -2.87
C ILE A 206 8.83 -3.70 -3.44
N SER A 207 8.97 -4.82 -2.73
CA SER A 207 9.92 -5.88 -3.09
C SER A 207 9.65 -6.54 -4.45
N ILE A 208 8.38 -6.63 -4.86
CA ILE A 208 8.01 -7.15 -6.18
C ILE A 208 8.43 -6.21 -7.35
N HIS A 209 8.86 -4.98 -7.06
CA HIS A 209 9.37 -4.02 -8.04
C HIS A 209 10.90 -3.93 -8.09
N ASP A 210 11.61 -4.82 -7.40
CA ASP A 210 13.09 -4.80 -7.33
C ASP A 210 13.77 -5.41 -8.57
N GLY A 211 13.01 -5.66 -9.64
CA GLY A 211 13.53 -6.23 -10.90
C GLY A 211 13.92 -7.72 -10.81
N ASN A 212 13.66 -8.40 -9.70
CA ASN A 212 13.99 -9.82 -9.51
C ASN A 212 13.24 -10.74 -10.50
N GLY A 213 12.06 -10.35 -10.99
CA GLY A 213 11.35 -11.08 -12.05
C GLY A 213 12.16 -11.19 -13.35
N TYR A 214 12.93 -10.15 -13.70
CA TYR A 214 13.81 -10.16 -14.86
C TYR A 214 15.08 -10.99 -14.64
N LYS A 215 15.60 -11.06 -13.41
CA LYS A 215 16.70 -11.98 -13.05
C LYS A 215 16.27 -13.44 -13.19
N SER A 216 15.05 -13.76 -12.73
CA SER A 216 14.44 -15.07 -12.89
C SER A 216 14.34 -15.45 -14.37
N GLU A 217 13.83 -14.55 -15.21
CA GLU A 217 13.73 -14.78 -16.65
C GLU A 217 15.10 -14.99 -17.32
N LYS A 218 16.14 -14.25 -16.94
CA LYS A 218 17.53 -14.49 -17.41
C LYS A 218 18.10 -15.84 -16.95
N LEU A 219 17.78 -16.27 -15.73
CA LEU A 219 18.22 -17.55 -15.18
C LEU A 219 17.53 -18.74 -15.88
N PHE A 220 16.24 -18.59 -16.22
CA PHE A 220 15.45 -19.67 -16.82
C PHE A 220 15.49 -19.69 -18.36
N ASN A 221 15.65 -18.55 -19.03
CA ASN A 221 15.61 -18.47 -20.49
C ASN A 221 17.00 -18.35 -21.15
N GLY A 222 18.08 -18.36 -20.36
CA GLY A 222 19.43 -18.10 -20.86
C GLY A 222 19.58 -16.65 -21.31
N GLU A 223 20.82 -16.15 -21.31
CA GLU A 223 21.11 -14.82 -21.84
C GLU A 223 20.52 -14.69 -23.25
N PHE A 224 19.65 -13.69 -23.45
CA PHE A 224 19.28 -13.25 -24.79
C PHE A 224 20.57 -12.87 -25.52
N THR A 225 21.14 -13.84 -26.23
CA THR A 225 22.12 -13.60 -27.27
C THR A 225 21.46 -12.65 -28.25
N LYS A 226 22.08 -11.48 -28.38
CA LYS A 226 21.75 -10.51 -29.42
C LYS A 226 21.70 -11.27 -30.75
N THR A 227 20.52 -11.39 -31.35
CA THR A 227 20.45 -11.56 -32.80
C THR A 227 20.54 -10.17 -33.42
N GLU A 228 21.52 -10.04 -34.30
CA GLU A 228 21.89 -8.87 -35.10
C GLU A 228 20.71 -8.27 -35.89
#